data_AF-A0A9E4A685-F1
#
_entry.id   AF-A0A9E4A685-F1
#
_cell.length_a   1.000
_cell.length_b   1.000
_cell.length_c   1.000
_cell.angle_alpha   90.00
_cell.angle_beta   90.00
_cell.angle_gamma   90.00
#
_symmetry.space_group_name_H-M   'P 1'
#
loop_
_entity.id
_entity.type
_entity.pdbx_description
1 polymer ?
#
loop_
_entity_poly.entity_id
_entity_poly.type
_entity_poly.pdbx_seq_one_letter_code
_entity_poly.pdbx_strand_id
1 'polypeptide(L)' 'MKNDDAQLIQRVLAGDDTAFSVLVRKYQKPVHALAWRKIGDFHIAEEITQDTFLKAYQKLSMLKEPQRFLSWLYVIA' A
#
# COMPACT_ATOMS: atom_id res chain seq x y z
N MET A 1 -3.86 -11.62 11.78
CA MET A 1 -4.75 -10.44 11.72
C MET A 1 -5.14 -10.10 10.28
N LYS A 2 -5.94 -10.96 9.62
CA LYS A 2 -6.51 -10.67 8.28
C LYS A 2 -7.70 -9.68 8.35
N ASN A 3 -8.21 -9.42 9.55
CA ASN A 3 -9.43 -8.65 9.78
C ASN A 3 -9.18 -7.13 9.83
N ASP A 4 -7.96 -6.71 10.17
CA ASP A 4 -7.63 -5.29 10.34
C ASP A 4 -7.50 -4.55 9.00
N ASP A 5 -6.95 -5.20 7.97
CA ASP A 5 -6.71 -4.52 6.69
C ASP A 5 -8.02 -4.13 6.01
N ALA A 6 -8.99 -5.04 6.01
CA ALA A 6 -10.32 -4.75 5.47
C ALA A 6 -10.99 -3.60 6.24
N GLN A 7 -10.90 -3.60 7.57
CA GLN A 7 -11.47 -2.53 8.40
C GLN A 7 -10.77 -1.18 8.16
N LEU A 8 -9.44 -1.16 8.08
CA LEU A 8 -8.67 0.03 7.77
C LEU A 8 -9.05 0.57 6.39
N ILE A 9 -9.16 -0.29 5.38
CA ILE A 9 -9.58 0.10 4.02
C ILE A 9 -10.98 0.70 4.03
N GLN A 10 -11.94 0.09 4.74
CA GLN A 10 -13.28 0.66 4.87
C GLN A 10 -13.27 2.04 5.53
N ARG A 11 -12.45 2.24 6.57
CA ARG A 11 -12.27 3.55 7.21
C ARG A 11 -11.70 4.59 6.23
N VAL A 12 -10.68 4.22 5.45
CA VAL A 12 -10.13 5.11 4.41
C VAL A 12 -11.20 5.49 3.38
N LEU A 13 -11.98 4.52 2.91
CA LEU A 13 -13.07 4.77 1.97
C LEU A 13 -14.20 5.63 2.57
N ALA A 14 -14.34 5.63 3.89
CA ALA A 14 -15.25 6.51 4.63
C ALA A 14 -14.66 7.91 4.92
N GLY A 15 -13.45 8.22 4.45
CA GLY A 15 -12.79 9.52 4.59
C GLY A 15 -11.83 9.63 5.79
N ASP A 16 -11.50 8.52 6.45
CA ASP A 16 -10.50 8.51 7.53
C ASP A 16 -9.09 8.25 6.97
N ASP A 17 -8.41 9.34 6.58
CA ASP A 17 -7.05 9.32 6.03
C ASP A 17 -6.02 8.74 7.02
N THR A 18 -6.29 8.79 8.32
CA THR A 18 -5.38 8.25 9.34
C THR A 18 -5.30 6.73 9.26
N ALA A 19 -6.37 6.07 8.83
CA ALA A 19 -6.38 4.63 8.61
C ALA A 19 -5.43 4.21 7.47
N PHE A 20 -5.24 5.07 6.46
CA PHE A 20 -4.32 4.80 5.37
C PHE A 20 -2.86 4.82 5.85
N SER A 21 -2.54 5.73 6.77
CA SER A 21 -1.20 5.79 7.38
C SER A 21 -0.83 4.50 8.11
N VAL A 22 -1.80 3.81 8.71
CA VAL A 22 -1.59 2.49 9.34
C VAL A 22 -1.22 1.44 8.29
N LEU A 23 -1.94 1.43 7.15
CA LEU A 23 -1.63 0.55 6.01
C LEU A 23 -0.22 0.83 5.46
N VAL A 24 0.14 2.10 5.25
CA VAL A 24 1.48 2.50 4.79
C VAL A 24 2.55 1.98 5.74
N ARG A 25 2.43 2.22 7.04
CA ARG A 25 3.41 1.75 8.04
C ARG A 25 3.57 0.23 8.03
N LYS A 26 2.49 -0.51 7.81
CA LYS A 26 2.47 -1.96 7.75
C LYS A 26 3.16 -2.52 6.50
N TYR A 27 2.99 -1.85 5.35
CA TYR A 27 3.43 -2.39 4.05
C TYR A 27 4.62 -1.67 3.41
N GLN A 28 5.08 -0.54 3.94
CA GLN A 28 6.21 0.22 3.38
C GLN A 28 7.48 -0.62 3.26
N LYS A 29 7.83 -1.39 4.29
CA LYS A 29 9.05 -2.21 4.29
C LYS A 29 9.01 -3.32 3.23
N PRO A 30 7.96 -4.16 3.13
CA PRO A 30 7.91 -5.19 2.09
C PRO A 30 7.81 -4.62 0.67
N VAL A 31 7.10 -3.49 0.46
CA VAL A 31 7.03 -2.83 -0.86
C VAL A 31 8.39 -2.25 -1.24
N HIS A 32 9.07 -1.56 -0.32
CA HIS A 32 10.41 -1.04 -0.55
C HIS A 32 11.42 -2.14 -0.85
N ALA A 33 11.37 -3.25 -0.09
CA ALA A 33 12.23 -4.40 -0.35
C ALA A 33 12.00 -5.01 -1.75
N LEU A 34 10.76 -5.00 -2.24
CA LEU A 34 10.43 -5.45 -3.59
C LEU A 34 11.00 -4.51 -4.66
N ALA A 35 10.82 -3.19 -4.50
CA ALA A 35 11.36 -2.19 -5.40
C ALA A 35 12.89 -2.23 -5.44
N TRP A 36 13.53 -2.28 -4.27
CA TRP A 36 14.98 -2.35 -4.14
C TRP A 36 15.57 -3.62 -4.77
N ARG A 37 14.92 -4.79 -4.61
CA ARG A 37 15.36 -6.03 -5.28
C ARG A 37 15.35 -5.94 -6.81
N LYS A 38 14.51 -5.08 -7.40
CA LYS A 38 14.42 -4.89 -8.84
C LYS A 38 15.39 -3.82 -9.35
N ILE A 39 15.58 -2.73 -8.60
CA ILE A 39 16.31 -1.55 -9.07
C ILE A 39 17.76 -1.51 -8.54
N GLY A 40 18.03 -2.05 -7.36
CA GLY A 40 19.36 -2.04 -6.72
C GLY A 40 19.74 -0.71 -6.07
N ASP A 41 19.02 0.38 -6.34
CA ASP A 41 19.23 1.70 -5.75
C ASP A 41 18.22 1.97 -4.63
N PHE A 42 18.71 2.45 -3.48
CA PHE A 42 17.88 2.72 -2.30
C PHE A 42 16.95 3.93 -2.49
N HIS A 43 17.44 5.03 -3.06
CA HIS A 43 16.66 6.27 -3.20
C HIS A 43 15.57 6.09 -4.26
N ILE A 44 15.89 5.44 -5.37
CA ILE A 44 14.89 5.15 -6.41
C ILE A 44 13.84 4.16 -5.87
N ALA A 45 14.25 3.17 -5.07
CA ALA A 45 13.30 2.25 -4.44
C ALA A 45 12.37 2.96 -3.45
N GLU A 46 12.87 3.95 -2.71
CA GLU A 46 12.06 4.80 -1.84
C GLU A 46 11.05 5.63 -2.64
N GLU A 47 11.46 6.26 -3.73
CA GLU A 47 10.57 7.02 -4.63
C GLU A 47 9.46 6.14 -5.21
N ILE A 48 9.80 4.96 -5.74
CA ILE A 48 8.82 3.99 -6.25
C ILE A 48 7.85 3.55 -5.16
N THR A 49 8.34 3.34 -3.93
CA THR A 49 7.50 2.95 -2.79
C THR A 49 6.49 4.04 -2.48
N GLN A 50 6.92 5.30 -2.43
CA GLN A 50 6.03 6.44 -2.16
C GLN A 50 4.98 6.58 -3.27
N ASP A 51 5.39 6.54 -4.54
CA ASP A 51 4.48 6.63 -5.69
C ASP A 51 3.47 5.46 -5.71
N THR A 52 3.91 4.26 -5.34
CA THR A 52 3.02 3.09 -5.18
C THR A 52 1.90 3.37 -4.18
N PHE A 53 2.23 3.90 -2.99
CA PHE A 53 1.20 4.20 -1.98
C PHE A 53 0.29 5.37 -2.40
N LEU A 54 0.82 6.37 -3.10
CA LEU A 54 0.00 7.46 -3.63
C LEU A 54 -1.02 6.94 -4.65
N LYS A 55 -0.58 6.11 -5.59
CA LYS A 55 -1.45 5.44 -6.57
C LYS A 55 -2.44 4.50 -5.89
N ALA A 56 -2.00 3.78 -4.87
CA ALA A 56 -2.85 2.87 -4.08
C ALA A 56 -3.97 3.64 -3.37
N TYR A 57 -3.66 4.81 -2.80
CA TYR A 57 -4.66 5.68 -2.18
C TYR A 57 -5.72 6.14 -3.19
N GLN A 58 -5.29 6.66 -4.33
CA GLN A 58 -6.17 7.16 -5.40
C GLN A 58 -7.08 6.06 -5.98
N LYS A 59 -6.59 4.82 -6.03
CA LYS A 59 -7.30 3.68 -6.62
C LYS A 59 -7.95 2.77 -5.57
N LEU A 60 -7.91 3.13 -4.29
CA LEU A 60 -8.32 2.23 -3.21
C LEU A 60 -9.78 1.78 -3.35
N SER A 61 -10.65 2.64 -3.87
CA SER A 61 -12.07 2.34 -4.15
C SER A 61 -12.27 1.27 -5.22
N MET A 62 -11.26 0.99 -6.05
CA MET A 62 -11.28 -0.06 -7.07
C MET A 62 -10.91 -1.44 -6.51
N LEU A 63 -10.45 -1.52 -5.26
CA LEU A 63 -10.07 -2.77 -4.63
C LEU A 63 -11.30 -3.59 -4.23
N LYS A 64 -11.57 -4.64 -5.01
CA LYS A 64 -12.72 -5.54 -4.80
C LYS A 64 -12.55 -6.48 -3.61
N GLU A 65 -11.31 -6.85 -3.28
CA GLU A 65 -10.99 -7.78 -2.21
C GLU A 65 -10.01 -7.13 -1.21
N PRO A 66 -10.51 -6.43 -0.18
CA PRO A 66 -9.66 -5.73 0.80
C PRO A 66 -8.63 -6.65 1.49
N GLN A 67 -8.97 -7.92 1.68
CA GLN A 67 -8.05 -8.95 2.22
C GLN A 67 -6.82 -9.23 1.34
N ARG A 68 -6.84 -8.82 0.06
CA ARG A 68 -5.73 -8.99 -0.89
C ARG A 68 -4.91 -7.71 -1.09
N PHE A 69 -5.05 -6.73 -0.20
CA PHE A 69 -4.39 -5.43 -0.34
C PHE A 69 -2.90 -5.50 -0.64
N LEU A 70 -2.14 -6.37 0.06
CA LEU A 70 -0.70 -6.54 -0.22
C LEU A 70 -0.42 -7.04 -1.63
N SER A 71 -1.17 -8.05 -2.11
CA SER A 71 -1.02 -8.55 -3.48
C SER A 71 -1.41 -7.50 -4.51
N TRP A 72 -2.40 -6.66 -4.22
CA TRP A 72 -2.81 -5.56 -5.07
C TRP A 72 -1.76 -4.44 -5.11
N LEU A 73 -1.12 -4.11 -3.98
CA LEU A 73 0.01 -3.16 -3.93
C LEU A 73 1.14 -3.59 -4.86
N TYR A 74 1.46 -4.89 -4.90
CA TYR A 74 2.50 -5.43 -5.79
C TYR A 74 2.16 -5.36 -7.28
N VAL A 75 0.90 -5.14 -7.66
CA VAL A 75 0.51 -4.90 -9.06
C VAL A 75 0.70 -3.44 -9.43
N ILE A 76 0.73 -2.53 -8.45
CA ILE A 76 0.92 -1.09 -8.64
C ILE A 76 2.41 -0.72 -8.68
N ALA A 77 3.24 -1.42 -7.88
CA ALA A 77 4.70 -1.26 -7.79
C ALA A 77 5.46 -1.95 -8.94
#